data_AF-A0A662YWH1-F1
#
_entry.id   AF-A0A662YWH1-F1
#
_cell.length_a   1.000
_cell.length_b   1.000
_cell.length_c   1.000
_cell.angle_alpha   90.00
_cell.angle_beta   90.00
_cell.angle_gamma   90.00
#
_symmetry.space_group_name_H-M   'P 1'
#
loop_
_entity.id
_entity.type
_entity.pdbx_description
1 polymer ?
#
loop_
_entity_poly.entity_id
_entity_poly.type
_entity_poly.pdbx_seq_one_letter_code
_entity_poly.pdbx_strand_id
1 'polypeptide(L)'
;MLTDQQKSNVEAIMLAVMKKLTYDDEYNFESEGEDEAMFVEYRKQLKLLLDRLAQVSPELLLEAVRRVFNTAIQSWQCTAFMEVEVAIRLLYMLGEALPASHGAHFCGDVAKASALQDMMRTLVTSGVSEYRHASVVLEFFETVMAFLDHRGLRHSSPKVRSRTSYLFSRFVKTLHKHMSAFIEDILSRIQDLLELSPPENGFQALLSNDDQLFIFEAAGVLIVNSEYTAERKQALMKNLLTPLMEKFTILLDKLPMEQDEGRQAALADCLNHAVGFARYSFNERNPKLDCAGIWTLNEDPKLDYAGIWTL
;
A
#
# COMPACT_ATOMS: atom_id res chain seq x y z
N MET A 1 -12.50 -23.44 26.99
CA MET A 1 -13.03 -22.13 27.43
C MET A 1 -12.25 -21.70 28.65
N LEU A 2 -11.57 -20.55 28.59
CA LEU A 2 -10.78 -20.02 29.71
C LEU A 2 -11.72 -19.53 30.84
N THR A 3 -11.30 -19.69 32.09
CA THR A 3 -11.99 -19.06 33.24
C THR A 3 -11.76 -17.55 33.22
N ASP A 4 -12.61 -16.78 33.91
CA ASP A 4 -12.46 -15.31 33.94
C ASP A 4 -11.14 -14.88 34.59
N GLN A 5 -10.67 -15.61 35.60
CA GLN A 5 -9.34 -15.39 36.18
C GLN A 5 -8.22 -15.67 35.16
N GLN A 6 -8.34 -16.72 34.36
CA GLN A 6 -7.35 -17.01 33.32
C GLN A 6 -7.35 -15.95 32.22
N LYS A 7 -8.52 -15.45 31.81
CA LYS A 7 -8.63 -14.34 30.84
C LYS A 7 -7.95 -13.08 31.38
N SER A 8 -8.22 -12.71 32.64
CA SER A 8 -7.58 -11.57 33.30
C SER A 8 -6.06 -11.71 33.37
N ASN A 9 -5.56 -12.90 33.72
CA ASN A 9 -4.12 -13.17 33.76
C ASN A 9 -3.48 -13.08 32.37
N VAL A 10 -4.13 -13.63 31.33
CA VAL A 10 -3.65 -13.55 29.95
C VAL A 10 -3.62 -12.12 29.45
N GLU A 11 -4.66 -11.33 29.72
CA GLU A 11 -4.71 -9.91 29.36
C GLU A 11 -3.58 -9.13 30.05
N ALA A 12 -3.34 -9.38 31.35
CA ALA A 12 -2.25 -8.72 32.07
C ALA A 12 -0.86 -9.05 31.45
N ILE A 13 -0.65 -10.29 31.03
CA ILE A 13 0.58 -10.70 30.34
C ILE A 13 0.68 -10.01 28.98
N MET A 14 -0.41 -9.97 28.19
CA MET A 14 -0.44 -9.27 26.90
C MET A 14 -0.05 -7.80 27.06
N LEU A 15 -0.63 -7.08 28.03
CA LEU A 15 -0.30 -5.68 28.29
C LEU A 15 1.15 -5.49 28.75
N ALA A 16 1.68 -6.41 29.54
CA ALA A 16 3.09 -6.37 29.95
C ALA A 16 4.03 -6.53 28.74
N VAL A 17 3.72 -7.46 27.84
CA VAL A 17 4.48 -7.66 26.59
C VAL A 17 4.38 -6.43 25.68
N MET A 18 3.17 -5.87 25.51
CA MET A 18 2.94 -4.64 24.75
C MET A 18 3.76 -3.46 25.29
N LYS A 19 3.80 -3.30 26.63
CA LYS A 19 4.62 -2.28 27.27
C LYS A 19 6.11 -2.54 27.07
N LYS A 20 6.57 -3.79 27.10
CA LYS A 20 7.99 -4.13 26.89
C LYS A 20 8.47 -3.94 25.45
N LEU A 21 7.56 -3.74 24.49
CA LEU A 21 7.91 -3.39 23.12
C LEU A 21 8.33 -1.92 22.99
N THR A 22 8.03 -1.03 23.94
CA THR A 22 8.40 0.39 23.86
C THR A 22 9.91 0.56 23.89
N TYR A 23 10.39 1.56 23.16
CA TYR A 23 11.75 2.06 23.37
C TYR A 23 11.92 2.47 24.83
N ASP A 24 13.12 2.26 25.35
CA ASP A 24 13.53 2.82 26.63
C ASP A 24 13.77 4.33 26.47
N ASP A 25 13.59 5.09 27.53
CA ASP A 25 13.89 6.53 27.56
C ASP A 25 15.39 6.80 27.34
N GLU A 26 16.23 5.81 27.66
CA GLU A 26 17.68 5.87 27.47
C GLU A 26 18.14 5.36 26.09
N TYR A 27 17.22 5.00 25.19
CA TYR A 27 17.58 4.46 23.87
C TYR A 27 18.31 5.50 23.01
N ASN A 28 19.51 5.15 22.54
CA ASN A 28 20.33 6.03 21.73
C ASN A 28 20.02 5.88 20.23
N PHE A 29 19.33 6.86 19.66
CA PHE A 29 19.01 6.93 18.23
C PHE A 29 20.15 7.48 17.35
N GLU A 30 21.27 7.93 17.93
CA GLU A 30 22.39 8.52 17.19
C GLU A 30 23.53 7.53 16.89
N SER A 31 23.54 6.37 17.55
CA SER A 31 24.58 5.34 17.43
C SER A 31 23.96 3.97 17.13
N GLU A 32 23.41 3.83 15.93
CA GLU A 32 22.87 2.60 15.36
C GLU A 32 24.00 1.55 15.20
N GLY A 33 23.90 0.44 15.94
CA GLY A 33 25.00 -0.52 16.13
C GLY A 33 24.54 -1.80 16.83
N GLU A 34 25.36 -2.31 17.76
CA GLU A 34 25.05 -3.57 18.47
C GLU A 34 23.77 -3.47 19.34
N ASP A 35 23.53 -2.34 19.99
CA ASP A 35 22.37 -2.14 20.88
C ASP A 35 21.03 -2.16 20.12
N GLU A 36 21.00 -1.59 18.91
CA GLU A 36 19.84 -1.66 18.03
C GLU A 36 19.58 -3.11 17.59
N ALA A 37 20.62 -3.82 17.15
CA ALA A 37 20.48 -5.22 16.73
C ALA A 37 19.98 -6.10 17.89
N MET A 38 20.46 -5.87 19.11
CA MET A 38 19.96 -6.56 20.31
C MET A 38 18.49 -6.21 20.59
N PHE A 39 18.11 -4.94 20.46
CA PHE A 39 16.74 -4.51 20.69
C PHE A 39 15.77 -5.07 19.64
N VAL A 40 16.17 -5.12 18.37
CA VAL A 40 15.40 -5.75 17.29
C VAL A 40 15.17 -7.24 17.57
N GLU A 41 16.21 -7.97 17.97
CA GLU A 41 16.07 -9.39 18.33
C GLU A 41 15.21 -9.58 19.60
N TYR A 42 15.33 -8.69 20.58
CA TYR A 42 14.45 -8.68 21.75
C TYR A 42 12.98 -8.45 21.38
N ARG A 43 12.69 -7.45 20.53
CA ARG A 43 11.33 -7.19 20.00
C ARG A 43 10.78 -8.39 19.24
N LYS A 44 11.61 -9.11 18.50
CA LYS A 44 11.22 -10.35 17.79
C LYS A 44 10.82 -11.47 18.76
N GLN A 45 11.52 -11.61 19.88
CA GLN A 45 11.13 -12.56 20.94
C GLN A 45 9.80 -12.18 21.59
N LEU A 46 9.59 -10.89 21.88
CA LEU A 46 8.32 -10.38 22.40
C LEU A 46 7.16 -10.57 21.42
N LYS A 47 7.39 -10.30 20.14
CA LYS A 47 6.41 -10.57 19.08
C LYS A 47 6.02 -12.04 19.05
N LEU A 48 6.98 -12.95 19.10
CA LEU A 48 6.72 -14.39 19.10
C LEU A 48 5.90 -14.83 20.34
N LEU A 49 6.14 -14.20 21.49
CA LEU A 49 5.31 -14.42 22.68
C LEU A 49 3.88 -13.89 22.47
N LEU A 50 3.74 -12.71 21.88
CA LEU A 50 2.43 -12.12 21.57
C LEU A 50 1.64 -12.98 20.56
N ASP A 51 2.30 -13.52 19.54
CA ASP A 51 1.71 -14.42 18.55
C ASP A 51 1.21 -15.73 19.21
N ARG A 52 1.95 -16.27 20.19
CA ARG A 52 1.50 -17.43 20.99
C ARG A 52 0.28 -17.09 21.85
N LEU A 53 0.25 -15.89 22.45
CA LEU A 53 -0.91 -15.43 23.22
C LEU A 53 -2.14 -15.19 22.31
N ALA A 54 -1.92 -14.75 21.07
CA ALA A 54 -2.96 -14.62 20.05
C ALA A 54 -3.63 -15.95 19.74
N GLN A 55 -2.86 -17.04 19.67
CA GLN A 55 -3.40 -18.39 19.46
C GLN A 55 -4.28 -18.88 20.63
N VAL A 56 -4.01 -18.40 21.84
CA VAL A 56 -4.81 -18.74 23.04
C VAL A 56 -6.13 -17.96 23.04
N SER A 57 -6.11 -16.66 22.76
CA SER A 57 -7.32 -15.85 22.63
C SER A 57 -7.11 -14.66 21.68
N PRO A 58 -7.54 -14.80 20.40
CA PRO A 58 -7.48 -13.72 19.43
C PRO A 58 -8.33 -12.50 19.82
N GLU A 59 -9.45 -12.74 20.51
CA GLU A 59 -10.39 -11.70 20.92
C GLU A 59 -9.82 -10.79 22.01
N LEU A 60 -9.14 -11.38 23.01
CA LEU A 60 -8.45 -10.61 24.04
C LEU A 60 -7.31 -9.77 23.46
N LEU A 61 -6.55 -10.34 22.52
CA LEU A 61 -5.49 -9.60 21.86
C LEU A 61 -6.04 -8.41 21.05
N LEU A 62 -7.09 -8.64 20.26
CA LEU A 62 -7.76 -7.60 19.47
C LEU A 62 -8.22 -6.44 20.36
N GLU A 63 -8.90 -6.73 21.47
CA GLU A 63 -9.40 -5.69 22.38
C GLU A 63 -8.27 -4.96 23.10
N ALA A 64 -7.23 -5.68 23.55
CA ALA A 64 -6.07 -5.08 24.20
C ALA A 64 -5.30 -4.14 23.24
N VAL A 65 -5.00 -4.59 22.01
CA VAL A 65 -4.35 -3.75 21.00
C VAL A 65 -5.22 -2.56 20.64
N ARG A 66 -6.51 -2.76 20.42
CA ARG A 66 -7.46 -1.69 20.11
C ARG A 66 -7.49 -0.62 21.20
N ARG A 67 -7.45 -1.01 22.47
CA ARG A 67 -7.41 -0.07 23.60
C ARG A 67 -6.12 0.75 23.57
N VAL A 68 -4.96 0.09 23.50
CA VAL A 68 -3.64 0.76 23.46
C VAL A 68 -3.55 1.70 22.26
N PHE A 69 -3.93 1.22 21.07
CA PHE A 69 -3.91 1.98 19.83
C PHE A 69 -4.78 3.24 19.90
N ASN A 70 -6.05 3.10 20.30
CA ASN A 70 -6.95 4.26 20.33
C ASN A 70 -6.52 5.29 21.37
N THR A 71 -6.04 4.87 22.54
CA THR A 71 -5.52 5.80 23.55
C THR A 71 -4.33 6.58 23.03
N ALA A 72 -3.34 5.92 22.41
CA ALA A 72 -2.15 6.60 21.91
C ALA A 72 -2.47 7.53 20.72
N ILE A 73 -3.28 7.08 19.77
CA ILE A 73 -3.61 7.83 18.55
C ILE A 73 -4.60 8.96 18.81
N GLN A 74 -5.50 8.87 19.80
CA GLN A 74 -6.43 9.95 20.10
C GLN A 74 -5.74 11.21 20.64
N SER A 75 -4.62 11.06 21.34
CA SER A 75 -3.85 12.16 21.94
C SER A 75 -2.41 12.22 21.44
N TRP A 76 -2.16 11.75 20.21
CA TRP A 76 -0.80 11.56 19.69
C TRP A 76 0.08 12.80 19.82
N GLN A 77 -0.47 14.02 19.72
CA GLN A 77 0.30 15.27 19.81
C GLN A 77 0.95 15.48 21.19
N CYS A 78 0.39 14.89 22.24
CA CYS A 78 0.85 15.00 23.63
C CYS A 78 1.43 13.69 24.17
N THR A 79 1.33 12.61 23.41
CA THR A 79 1.83 11.29 23.78
C THR A 79 3.30 11.16 23.37
N ALA A 80 4.12 10.55 24.23
CA ALA A 80 5.52 10.29 23.94
C ALA A 80 5.69 9.42 22.69
N PHE A 81 6.73 9.67 21.89
CA PHE A 81 6.89 9.01 20.60
C PHE A 81 7.01 7.49 20.72
N MET A 82 7.58 6.98 21.81
CA MET A 82 7.72 5.55 22.09
C MET A 82 6.36 4.85 22.16
N GLU A 83 5.38 5.50 22.80
CA GLU A 83 4.03 4.97 22.94
C GLU A 83 3.26 5.04 21.62
N VAL A 84 3.44 6.13 20.86
CA VAL A 84 2.82 6.29 19.54
C VAL A 84 3.39 5.27 18.54
N GLU A 85 4.71 5.10 18.50
CA GLU A 85 5.38 4.12 17.62
C GLU A 85 4.91 2.70 17.93
N VAL A 86 4.91 2.29 19.21
CA VAL A 86 4.44 0.95 19.58
C VAL A 86 2.97 0.75 19.29
N ALA A 87 2.12 1.76 19.47
CA ALA A 87 0.70 1.66 19.12
C ALA A 87 0.51 1.32 17.63
N ILE A 88 1.24 2.00 16.75
CA ILE A 88 1.21 1.74 15.31
C ILE A 88 1.77 0.34 15.01
N ARG A 89 2.92 -0.02 15.61
CA ARG A 89 3.53 -1.35 15.47
C ARG A 89 2.60 -2.47 15.93
N LEU A 90 1.85 -2.27 17.01
CA LEU A 90 0.89 -3.23 17.53
C LEU A 90 -0.25 -3.48 16.55
N LEU A 91 -0.74 -2.45 15.86
CA LEU A 91 -1.72 -2.61 14.79
C LEU A 91 -1.17 -3.49 13.66
N TYR A 92 0.08 -3.26 13.25
CA TYR A 92 0.76 -4.09 12.25
C TYR A 92 0.90 -5.54 12.71
N MET A 93 1.44 -5.77 13.91
CA MET A 93 1.63 -7.11 14.47
C MET A 93 0.30 -7.85 14.67
N LEU A 94 -0.76 -7.15 15.04
CA LEU A 94 -2.11 -7.71 15.16
C LEU A 94 -2.62 -8.22 13.81
N GLY A 95 -2.34 -7.49 12.72
CA GLY A 95 -2.63 -7.92 11.36
C GLY A 95 -1.97 -9.26 11.03
N GLU A 96 -0.72 -9.48 11.46
CA GLU A 96 0.01 -10.73 11.23
C GLU A 96 -0.43 -11.87 12.15
N ALA A 97 -0.73 -11.58 13.42
CA ALA A 97 -1.02 -12.57 14.44
C ALA A 97 -2.42 -13.21 14.29
N LEU A 98 -3.37 -12.46 13.73
CA LEU A 98 -4.73 -12.96 13.55
C LEU A 98 -4.82 -13.88 12.33
N PRO A 99 -5.29 -15.13 12.47
CA PRO A 99 -5.39 -16.05 11.35
C PRO A 99 -6.33 -15.51 10.28
N ALA A 100 -5.80 -15.32 9.08
CA ALA A 100 -6.60 -14.89 7.94
C ALA A 100 -7.54 -16.03 7.54
N SER A 101 -8.85 -15.85 7.73
CA SER A 101 -9.82 -16.76 7.10
C SER A 101 -9.63 -16.65 5.58
N HIS A 102 -9.01 -17.66 4.97
CA HIS A 102 -8.67 -17.70 3.54
C HIS A 102 -7.78 -16.54 3.04
N GLY A 103 -6.88 -16.02 3.88
CA GLY A 103 -5.96 -14.94 3.47
C GLY A 103 -6.56 -13.53 3.51
N ALA A 104 -7.79 -13.36 4.02
CA ALA A 104 -8.45 -12.06 4.10
C ALA A 104 -8.67 -11.58 5.55
N HIS A 105 -7.65 -10.92 6.12
CA HIS A 105 -7.74 -10.27 7.44
C HIS A 105 -8.85 -9.20 7.52
N PHE A 106 -9.28 -8.67 6.37
CA PHE A 106 -10.31 -7.63 6.24
C PHE A 106 -11.65 -8.12 5.68
N CYS A 107 -11.82 -9.42 5.40
CA CYS A 107 -13.05 -9.98 4.83
C CYS A 107 -13.51 -11.31 5.47
N GLY A 108 -12.85 -11.76 6.53
CA GLY A 108 -13.24 -12.93 7.32
C GLY A 108 -14.36 -12.62 8.32
N ASP A 109 -14.15 -13.01 9.59
CA ASP A 109 -15.04 -12.67 10.71
C ASP A 109 -15.35 -11.16 10.72
N VAL A 110 -16.62 -10.83 10.47
CA VAL A 110 -17.09 -9.45 10.23
C VAL A 110 -16.71 -8.53 11.38
N ALA A 111 -16.73 -9.02 12.63
CA ALA A 111 -16.38 -8.21 13.79
C ALA A 111 -14.89 -7.90 13.86
N LYS A 112 -14.03 -8.91 13.60
CA LYS A 112 -12.57 -8.75 13.61
C LYS A 112 -12.09 -7.90 12.43
N ALA A 113 -12.64 -8.16 11.25
CA ALA A 113 -12.40 -7.37 10.06
C ALA A 113 -12.81 -5.90 10.27
N SER A 114 -13.99 -5.63 10.87
CA SER A 114 -14.43 -4.26 11.17
C SER A 114 -13.45 -3.56 12.12
N ALA A 115 -13.02 -4.21 13.19
CA ALA A 115 -12.12 -3.59 14.17
C ALA A 115 -10.76 -3.20 13.56
N LEU A 116 -10.16 -4.07 12.73
CA LEU A 116 -8.94 -3.75 11.98
C LEU A 116 -9.17 -2.62 10.96
N GLN A 117 -10.30 -2.63 10.24
CA GLN A 117 -10.66 -1.55 9.32
C GLN A 117 -10.81 -0.21 10.05
N ASP A 118 -11.42 -0.21 11.23
CA ASP A 118 -11.65 0.99 12.03
C ASP A 118 -10.34 1.56 12.58
N MET A 119 -9.44 0.70 13.09
CA MET A 119 -8.11 1.14 13.55
C MET A 119 -7.26 1.65 12.38
N MET A 120 -7.27 0.95 11.24
CA MET A 120 -6.56 1.42 10.04
C MET A 120 -7.13 2.76 9.57
N ARG A 121 -8.46 2.90 9.49
CA ARG A 121 -9.09 4.18 9.14
C ARG A 121 -8.66 5.28 10.11
N THR A 122 -8.66 5.00 11.41
CA THR A 122 -8.25 5.94 12.45
C THR A 122 -6.79 6.36 12.25
N LEU A 123 -5.87 5.40 12.02
CA LEU A 123 -4.46 5.66 11.74
C LEU A 123 -4.31 6.65 10.58
N VAL A 124 -4.95 6.34 9.45
CA VAL A 124 -4.89 7.12 8.21
C VAL A 124 -5.52 8.51 8.38
N THR A 125 -6.54 8.67 9.21
CA THR A 125 -7.22 9.97 9.39
C THR A 125 -6.69 10.81 10.56
N SER A 126 -5.87 10.23 11.44
CA SER A 126 -5.44 10.87 12.69
C SER A 126 -4.46 12.03 12.50
N GLY A 127 -3.78 12.10 11.36
CA GLY A 127 -2.68 13.05 11.13
C GLY A 127 -1.37 12.66 11.82
N VAL A 128 -1.26 11.45 12.41
CA VAL A 128 -0.04 11.00 13.12
C VAL A 128 1.21 10.98 12.23
N SER A 129 1.03 10.98 10.90
CA SER A 129 2.12 11.16 9.93
C SER A 129 2.86 12.50 10.08
N GLU A 130 2.28 13.51 10.75
CA GLU A 130 2.91 14.80 11.06
C GLU A 130 3.75 14.77 12.35
N TYR A 131 3.86 13.62 13.02
CA TYR A 131 4.67 13.48 14.23
C TYR A 131 6.16 13.79 13.92
N ARG A 132 6.84 14.53 14.81
CA ARG A 132 8.20 15.05 14.54
C ARG A 132 9.30 13.99 14.58
N HIS A 133 9.11 12.95 15.39
CA HIS A 133 10.09 11.89 15.58
C HIS A 133 10.09 10.89 14.42
N ALA A 134 11.26 10.63 13.84
CA ALA A 134 11.43 9.79 12.66
C ALA A 134 10.86 8.37 12.84
N SER A 135 11.09 7.73 13.99
CA SER A 135 10.59 6.36 14.24
C SER A 135 9.07 6.23 14.15
N VAL A 136 8.30 7.26 14.55
CA VAL A 136 6.84 7.23 14.43
C VAL A 136 6.41 7.34 12.97
N VAL A 137 7.06 8.23 12.22
CA VAL A 137 6.80 8.41 10.79
C VAL A 137 7.15 7.14 10.03
N LEU A 138 8.32 6.55 10.29
CA LEU A 138 8.75 5.29 9.68
C LEU A 138 7.76 4.16 9.97
N GLU A 139 7.33 3.99 11.22
CA GLU A 139 6.38 2.93 11.58
C GLU A 139 5.00 3.12 10.94
N PHE A 140 4.52 4.37 10.86
CA PHE A 140 3.31 4.73 10.13
C PHE A 140 3.40 4.29 8.68
N PHE A 141 4.51 4.62 8.01
CA PHE A 141 4.73 4.24 6.63
C PHE A 141 4.94 2.74 6.48
N GLU A 142 5.68 2.04 7.34
CA GLU A 142 5.82 0.58 7.25
C GLU A 142 4.47 -0.15 7.33
N THR A 143 3.63 0.27 8.28
CA THR A 143 2.27 -0.27 8.46
C THR A 143 1.41 -0.05 7.21
N VAL A 144 1.61 1.08 6.53
CA VAL A 144 0.94 1.42 5.26
C VAL A 144 1.61 0.78 4.04
N MET A 145 2.92 0.55 4.07
CA MET A 145 3.70 0.03 2.95
C MET A 145 3.59 -1.50 2.87
N ALA A 146 3.18 -2.16 3.96
CA ALA A 146 2.75 -3.56 3.95
C ALA A 146 1.64 -3.84 2.92
N PHE A 147 0.84 -2.82 2.56
CA PHE A 147 -0.12 -2.94 1.46
C PHE A 147 0.57 -3.21 0.11
N LEU A 148 1.82 -2.80 -0.09
CA LEU A 148 2.50 -2.92 -1.38
C LEU A 148 3.16 -4.29 -1.61
N ASP A 149 3.43 -5.10 -0.58
CA ASP A 149 4.21 -6.34 -0.73
C ASP A 149 3.36 -7.62 -0.92
N HIS A 150 3.96 -8.80 -0.71
CA HIS A 150 3.34 -10.13 -0.83
C HIS A 150 2.14 -10.35 0.10
N ARG A 151 1.94 -9.46 1.09
CA ARG A 151 0.79 -9.47 1.99
C ARG A 151 -0.39 -8.65 1.46
N GLY A 152 -0.14 -7.77 0.49
CA GLY A 152 -1.13 -6.88 -0.11
C GLY A 152 -1.24 -7.04 -1.63
N LEU A 153 -0.64 -6.11 -2.40
CA LEU A 153 -0.73 -6.08 -3.86
C LEU A 153 -0.15 -7.32 -4.54
N ARG A 154 0.74 -8.05 -3.87
CA ARG A 154 1.35 -9.29 -4.38
C ARG A 154 0.84 -10.56 -3.69
N HIS A 155 -0.29 -10.46 -2.99
CA HIS A 155 -0.88 -11.60 -2.29
C HIS A 155 -1.33 -12.71 -3.24
N SER A 156 -1.26 -13.98 -2.81
CA SER A 156 -1.61 -15.14 -3.66
C SER A 156 -3.08 -15.15 -4.10
N SER A 157 -3.99 -14.70 -3.23
CA SER A 157 -5.43 -14.57 -3.51
C SER A 157 -5.76 -13.35 -4.37
N PRO A 158 -6.39 -13.52 -5.55
CA PRO A 158 -6.82 -12.39 -6.40
C PRO A 158 -7.80 -11.43 -5.72
N LYS A 159 -8.70 -11.95 -4.86
CA LYS A 159 -9.66 -11.13 -4.10
C LYS A 159 -8.95 -10.15 -3.15
N VAL A 160 -7.86 -10.62 -2.54
CA VAL A 160 -7.06 -9.79 -1.64
C VAL A 160 -6.32 -8.72 -2.43
N ARG A 161 -5.69 -9.08 -3.55
CA ARG A 161 -5.02 -8.10 -4.43
C ARG A 161 -5.97 -7.01 -4.91
N SER A 162 -7.19 -7.38 -5.30
CA SER A 162 -8.20 -6.41 -5.75
C SER A 162 -8.63 -5.46 -4.63
N ARG A 163 -8.94 -6.01 -3.46
CA ARG A 163 -9.29 -5.20 -2.29
C ARG A 163 -8.14 -4.26 -1.89
N THR A 164 -6.92 -4.77 -1.88
CA THR A 164 -5.72 -4.00 -1.53
C THR A 164 -5.43 -2.91 -2.56
N SER A 165 -5.60 -3.16 -3.85
CA SER A 165 -5.43 -2.16 -4.93
C SER A 165 -6.38 -0.98 -4.74
N TYR A 166 -7.65 -1.26 -4.48
CA TYR A 166 -8.65 -0.23 -4.16
C TYR A 166 -8.31 0.56 -2.89
N LEU A 167 -7.95 -0.14 -1.80
CA LEU A 167 -7.63 0.51 -0.53
C LEU A 167 -6.36 1.37 -0.62
N PHE A 168 -5.36 0.90 -1.35
CA PHE A 168 -4.13 1.66 -1.62
C PHE A 168 -4.42 2.95 -2.40
N SER A 169 -5.22 2.88 -3.48
CA SER A 169 -5.68 4.10 -4.20
C SER A 169 -6.38 5.09 -3.25
N ARG A 170 -7.30 4.61 -2.41
CA ARG A 170 -8.02 5.47 -1.46
C ARG A 170 -7.10 6.08 -0.38
N PHE A 171 -6.15 5.30 0.12
CA PHE A 171 -5.13 5.74 1.07
C PHE A 171 -4.30 6.89 0.47
N VAL A 172 -3.75 6.67 -0.73
CA VAL A 172 -2.95 7.68 -1.45
C VAL A 172 -3.76 8.94 -1.71
N LYS A 173 -5.00 8.82 -2.19
CA LYS A 173 -5.90 9.97 -2.38
C LYS A 173 -6.08 10.80 -1.11
N THR A 174 -6.17 10.14 0.04
CA THR A 174 -6.40 10.82 1.34
C THR A 174 -5.13 11.48 1.88
N LEU A 175 -3.96 10.84 1.71
CA LEU A 175 -2.74 11.24 2.40
C LEU A 175 -1.58 11.70 1.52
N HIS A 176 -1.76 11.82 0.21
CA HIS A 176 -0.71 12.23 -0.74
C HIS A 176 0.15 13.41 -0.28
N LYS A 177 -0.41 14.39 0.44
CA LYS A 177 0.33 15.56 0.97
C LYS A 177 1.46 15.21 1.94
N HIS A 178 1.32 14.12 2.69
CA HIS A 178 2.31 13.67 3.66
C HIS A 178 3.29 12.64 3.09
N MET A 179 3.12 12.26 1.82
CA MET A 179 3.87 11.15 1.21
C MET A 179 5.06 11.61 0.36
N SER A 180 5.35 12.91 0.32
CA SER A 180 6.33 13.53 -0.60
C SER A 180 7.71 12.87 -0.56
N ALA A 181 8.20 12.53 0.64
CA ALA A 181 9.50 11.88 0.83
C ALA A 181 9.57 10.44 0.30
N PHE A 182 8.43 9.79 0.07
CA PHE A 182 8.33 8.35 -0.27
C PHE A 182 7.86 8.10 -1.70
N ILE A 183 7.58 9.16 -2.47
CA ILE A 183 6.98 9.02 -3.80
C ILE A 183 7.82 8.14 -4.70
N GLU A 184 9.12 8.41 -4.80
CA GLU A 184 10.01 7.67 -5.70
C GLU A 184 10.14 6.19 -5.29
N ASP A 185 10.25 5.92 -3.99
CA ASP A 185 10.28 4.56 -3.47
C ASP A 185 8.97 3.81 -3.75
N ILE A 186 7.82 4.47 -3.57
CA ILE A 186 6.51 3.89 -3.87
C ILE A 186 6.40 3.60 -5.37
N LEU A 187 6.77 4.55 -6.23
CA LEU A 187 6.73 4.38 -7.68
C LEU A 187 7.63 3.22 -8.14
N SER A 188 8.82 3.09 -7.55
CA SER A 188 9.73 1.97 -7.87
C SER A 188 9.14 0.61 -7.47
N ARG A 189 8.43 0.54 -6.33
CA ARG A 189 7.85 -0.69 -5.78
C ARG A 189 6.55 -1.13 -6.43
N ILE A 190 5.91 -0.29 -7.23
CA ILE A 190 4.69 -0.64 -7.96
C ILE A 190 4.94 -0.85 -9.45
N GLN A 191 6.15 -0.58 -9.95
CA GLN A 191 6.43 -0.54 -11.39
C GLN A 191 6.20 -1.89 -12.10
N ASP A 192 6.62 -2.99 -11.49
CA ASP A 192 6.36 -4.37 -11.96
C ASP A 192 4.87 -4.74 -11.97
N LEU A 193 4.05 -4.10 -11.12
CA LEU A 193 2.60 -4.33 -11.07
C LEU A 193 1.85 -3.67 -12.24
N LEU A 194 2.48 -2.71 -12.91
CA LEU A 194 1.91 -1.91 -14.00
C LEU A 194 2.25 -2.45 -15.39
N GLU A 195 3.00 -3.55 -15.45
CA GLU A 195 3.39 -4.15 -16.72
C GLU A 195 2.19 -4.78 -17.45
N LEU A 196 2.05 -4.45 -18.75
CA LEU A 196 1.17 -5.19 -19.65
C LEU A 196 1.70 -6.62 -19.82
N SER A 197 0.83 -7.59 -19.55
CA SER A 197 1.11 -9.01 -19.74
C SER A 197 0.14 -9.59 -20.76
N PRO A 198 0.52 -9.69 -22.05
CA PRO A 198 -0.32 -10.36 -23.04
C PRO A 198 -0.42 -11.86 -22.68
N PRO A 199 -1.58 -12.50 -22.88
CA PRO A 199 -1.80 -13.90 -22.52
C PRO A 199 -1.01 -14.91 -23.36
N GLU A 200 -0.19 -14.46 -24.33
CA GLU A 200 0.60 -15.27 -25.26
C GLU A 200 1.51 -16.29 -24.58
N ASN A 201 2.03 -16.00 -23.37
CA ASN A 201 3.06 -16.83 -22.71
C ASN A 201 2.52 -17.75 -21.61
N GLY A 202 1.20 -17.82 -21.38
CA GLY A 202 0.62 -18.57 -20.25
C GLY A 202 0.88 -17.94 -18.87
N PHE A 203 1.56 -16.80 -18.83
CA PHE A 203 1.72 -15.98 -17.61
C PHE A 203 0.54 -15.02 -17.50
N GLN A 204 -0.28 -15.21 -16.47
CA GLN A 204 -1.31 -14.23 -16.09
C GLN A 204 -0.66 -13.05 -15.38
N ALA A 205 -1.09 -11.83 -15.72
CA ALA A 205 -0.77 -10.64 -14.96
C ALA A 205 -1.11 -10.86 -13.48
N LEU A 206 -0.26 -10.35 -12.58
CA LEU A 206 -0.50 -10.49 -11.15
C LEU A 206 -1.79 -9.77 -10.75
N LEU A 207 -1.98 -8.55 -11.23
CA LEU A 207 -3.19 -7.75 -11.01
C LEU A 207 -4.15 -7.90 -12.19
N SER A 208 -5.45 -7.81 -11.92
CA SER A 208 -6.45 -7.68 -12.97
C SER A 208 -6.35 -6.30 -13.63
N ASN A 209 -6.95 -6.14 -14.82
CA ASN A 209 -7.00 -4.86 -15.51
C ASN A 209 -7.62 -3.76 -14.62
N ASP A 210 -8.76 -4.03 -13.98
CA ASP A 210 -9.41 -3.09 -13.06
C ASP A 210 -8.52 -2.72 -11.86
N ASP A 211 -7.78 -3.69 -11.32
CA ASP A 211 -6.89 -3.46 -10.19
C ASP A 211 -5.67 -2.61 -10.58
N GLN A 212 -5.10 -2.84 -11.76
CA GLN A 212 -4.01 -2.03 -12.30
C GLN A 212 -4.43 -0.57 -12.46
N LEU A 213 -5.68 -0.28 -12.85
CA LEU A 213 -6.19 1.09 -12.94
C LEU A 213 -6.13 1.82 -11.59
N PHE A 214 -6.42 1.15 -10.47
CA PHE A 214 -6.27 1.76 -9.14
C PHE A 214 -4.81 2.11 -8.82
N ILE A 215 -3.85 1.26 -9.22
CA ILE A 215 -2.43 1.49 -8.95
C ILE A 215 -1.90 2.65 -9.79
N PHE A 216 -2.25 2.67 -11.07
CA PHE A 216 -1.96 3.77 -11.98
C PHE A 216 -2.53 5.10 -11.48
N GLU A 217 -3.78 5.10 -11.02
CA GLU A 217 -4.42 6.28 -10.44
C GLU A 217 -3.67 6.76 -9.19
N ALA A 218 -3.31 5.84 -8.29
CA ALA A 218 -2.54 6.17 -7.09
C ALA A 218 -1.18 6.79 -7.44
N ALA A 219 -0.45 6.22 -8.40
CA ALA A 219 0.81 6.75 -8.90
C ALA A 219 0.65 8.17 -9.47
N GLY A 220 -0.40 8.38 -10.28
CA GLY A 220 -0.74 9.70 -10.82
C GLY A 220 -1.03 10.73 -9.73
N VAL A 221 -1.84 10.37 -8.72
CA VAL A 221 -2.15 11.24 -7.58
C VAL A 221 -0.89 11.65 -6.81
N LEU A 222 0.04 10.72 -6.56
CA LEU A 222 1.31 11.01 -5.89
C LEU A 222 2.15 12.01 -6.69
N ILE A 223 2.35 11.76 -7.98
CA ILE A 223 3.18 12.61 -8.84
C ILE A 223 2.57 14.01 -8.95
N VAL A 224 1.27 14.10 -9.28
CA VAL A 224 0.57 15.36 -9.53
C VAL A 224 0.55 16.25 -8.29
N ASN A 225 0.25 15.68 -7.13
CA ASN A 225 0.09 16.45 -5.89
C ASN A 225 1.40 16.58 -5.09
N SER A 226 2.53 16.09 -5.62
CA SER A 226 3.84 16.31 -5.02
C SER A 226 4.25 17.78 -5.00
N GLU A 227 5.19 18.13 -4.13
CA GLU A 227 5.78 19.48 -4.08
C GLU A 227 6.94 19.66 -5.07
N TYR A 228 7.18 18.68 -5.93
CA TYR A 228 8.24 18.72 -6.94
C TYR A 228 7.99 19.78 -8.03
N THR A 229 9.06 20.19 -8.72
CA THR A 229 8.95 21.08 -9.88
C THR A 229 8.19 20.43 -11.03
N ALA A 230 7.69 21.24 -11.96
CA ALA A 230 6.97 20.73 -13.12
C ALA A 230 7.83 19.75 -13.95
N GLU A 231 9.11 20.04 -14.11
CA GLU A 231 10.07 19.21 -14.84
C GLU A 231 10.27 17.85 -14.15
N ARG A 232 10.35 17.84 -12.81
CA ARG A 232 10.49 16.58 -12.05
C ARG A 232 9.21 15.75 -12.10
N LYS A 233 8.03 16.38 -12.00
CA LYS A 233 6.74 15.70 -12.19
C LYS A 233 6.62 15.09 -13.58
N GLN A 234 7.03 15.82 -14.62
CA GLN A 234 7.05 15.34 -15.99
C GLN A 234 8.01 14.14 -16.15
N ALA A 235 9.20 14.21 -15.57
CA ALA A 235 10.16 13.11 -15.61
C ALA A 235 9.62 11.84 -14.92
N LEU A 236 9.01 11.98 -13.74
CA LEU A 236 8.39 10.86 -13.02
C LEU A 236 7.22 10.26 -13.79
N MET A 237 6.34 11.09 -14.34
CA MET A 237 5.23 10.64 -15.18
C MET A 237 5.74 9.92 -16.44
N LYS A 238 6.76 10.47 -17.10
CA LYS A 238 7.39 9.83 -18.26
C LYS A 238 7.93 8.44 -17.89
N ASN A 239 8.71 8.34 -16.81
CA ASN A 239 9.28 7.07 -16.36
C ASN A 239 8.21 6.02 -16.01
N LEU A 240 7.09 6.46 -15.44
CA LEU A 240 5.94 5.59 -15.14
C LEU A 240 5.31 5.02 -16.42
N LEU A 241 5.22 5.82 -17.48
CA LEU A 241 4.49 5.47 -18.70
C LEU A 241 5.35 4.88 -19.81
N THR A 242 6.67 5.11 -19.82
CA THR A 242 7.56 4.57 -20.85
C THR A 242 7.42 3.05 -21.03
N PRO A 243 7.46 2.22 -19.97
CA PRO A 243 7.32 0.77 -20.13
C PRO A 243 5.96 0.36 -20.72
N LEU A 244 4.90 1.10 -20.38
CA LEU A 244 3.56 0.88 -20.90
C LEU A 244 3.51 1.19 -22.40
N MET A 245 4.06 2.33 -22.82
CA MET A 245 4.07 2.77 -24.22
C MET A 245 4.93 1.87 -25.10
N GLU A 246 6.11 1.44 -24.62
CA GLU A 246 6.99 0.52 -25.35
C GLU A 246 6.29 -0.82 -25.61
N LYS A 247 5.64 -1.39 -24.59
CA LYS A 247 4.86 -2.63 -24.76
C LYS A 247 3.64 -2.40 -25.66
N PHE A 248 2.95 -1.27 -25.54
CA PHE A 248 1.81 -0.93 -26.39
C PHE A 248 2.18 -0.93 -27.88
N THR A 249 3.29 -0.28 -28.24
CA THR A 249 3.77 -0.25 -29.64
C THR A 249 4.07 -1.66 -30.16
N ILE A 250 4.75 -2.48 -29.37
CA ILE A 250 5.04 -3.88 -29.74
C ILE A 250 3.75 -4.68 -29.97
N LEU A 251 2.75 -4.52 -29.11
CA LEU A 251 1.47 -5.24 -29.24
C LEU A 251 0.64 -4.72 -30.42
N LEU A 252 0.69 -3.42 -30.68
CA LEU A 252 0.01 -2.80 -31.82
C LEU A 252 0.57 -3.30 -33.16
N ASP A 253 1.90 -3.42 -33.27
CA ASP A 253 2.56 -3.95 -34.46
C ASP A 253 2.25 -5.45 -34.69
N LYS A 254 2.01 -6.21 -33.61
CA LYS A 254 1.63 -7.63 -33.67
C LYS A 254 0.16 -7.86 -34.06
N LEU A 255 -0.75 -6.97 -33.64
CA LEU A 255 -2.19 -7.12 -33.84
C LEU A 255 -2.61 -7.43 -35.30
N PRO A 256 -2.11 -6.74 -36.34
CA PRO A 256 -2.47 -7.04 -37.73
C PRO A 256 -1.78 -8.28 -38.29
N MET A 257 -0.72 -8.77 -37.63
CA MET A 257 0.04 -9.95 -38.05
C MET A 257 -0.57 -11.26 -37.49
N GLU A 258 -1.31 -11.17 -36.39
CA GLU A 258 -1.92 -12.32 -35.72
C GLU A 258 -3.10 -12.88 -36.52
N GLN A 259 -3.07 -14.19 -36.75
CA GLN A 259 -4.04 -14.90 -37.59
C GLN A 259 -5.06 -15.67 -36.74
N ASP A 260 -4.75 -15.93 -35.47
CA ASP A 260 -5.66 -16.56 -34.54
C ASP A 260 -6.63 -15.52 -33.95
N GLU A 261 -7.93 -15.64 -34.27
CA GLU A 261 -8.96 -14.69 -33.82
C GLU A 261 -9.00 -14.54 -32.29
N GLY A 262 -8.74 -15.61 -31.53
CA GLY A 262 -8.74 -15.59 -30.06
C GLY A 262 -7.56 -14.80 -29.49
N ARG A 263 -6.37 -14.97 -30.06
CA ARG A 263 -5.18 -14.18 -29.70
C ARG A 263 -5.27 -12.75 -30.16
N GLN A 264 -5.81 -12.52 -31.35
CA GLN A 264 -6.03 -11.17 -31.87
C GLN A 264 -7.00 -10.38 -30.97
N ALA A 265 -8.10 -11.00 -30.52
CA ALA A 265 -9.01 -10.39 -29.56
C ALA A 265 -8.33 -10.08 -28.22
N ALA A 266 -7.52 -11.01 -27.71
CA ALA A 266 -6.79 -10.80 -26.45
C ALA A 266 -5.72 -9.69 -26.54
N LEU A 267 -5.07 -9.53 -27.69
CA LEU A 267 -4.18 -8.41 -27.98
C LEU A 267 -4.95 -7.08 -28.00
N ALA A 268 -6.10 -7.05 -28.67
CA ALA A 268 -6.97 -5.87 -28.70
C ALA A 268 -7.47 -5.47 -27.30
N ASP A 269 -7.86 -6.45 -26.46
CA ASP A 269 -8.26 -6.21 -25.07
C ASP A 269 -7.11 -5.63 -24.22
N CYS A 270 -5.88 -6.13 -24.42
CA CYS A 270 -4.69 -5.62 -23.74
C CYS A 270 -4.36 -4.18 -24.15
N LEU A 271 -4.50 -3.86 -25.45
CA LEU A 271 -4.34 -2.50 -25.97
C LEU A 271 -5.44 -1.56 -25.43
N ASN A 272 -6.69 -2.00 -25.41
CA ASN A 272 -7.82 -1.23 -24.83
C ASN A 272 -7.59 -0.92 -23.35
N HIS A 273 -7.07 -1.88 -22.59
CA HIS A 273 -6.71 -1.67 -21.18
C HIS A 273 -5.62 -0.60 -21.02
N ALA A 274 -4.56 -0.65 -21.84
CA ALA A 274 -3.50 0.34 -21.84
C ALA A 274 -4.03 1.76 -22.15
N VAL A 275 -4.98 1.88 -23.09
CA VAL A 275 -5.67 3.15 -23.40
C VAL A 275 -6.57 3.60 -22.24
N GLY A 276 -7.17 2.67 -21.51
CA GLY A 276 -7.97 2.93 -20.31
C GLY A 276 -7.24 3.81 -19.29
N PHE A 277 -5.92 3.64 -19.15
CA PHE A 277 -5.10 4.50 -18.29
C PHE A 277 -5.04 5.96 -18.78
N ALA A 278 -4.83 6.18 -20.08
CA ALA A 278 -4.82 7.51 -20.67
C ALA A 278 -6.20 8.18 -20.49
N ARG A 279 -7.28 7.43 -20.61
CA ARG A 279 -8.64 7.96 -20.38
C ARG A 279 -8.90 8.29 -18.90
N TYR A 280 -8.49 7.43 -17.97
CA TYR A 280 -8.70 7.65 -16.54
C TYR A 280 -7.89 8.83 -15.99
N SER A 281 -6.66 9.02 -16.47
CA SER A 281 -5.81 10.15 -16.08
C SER A 281 -6.37 11.50 -16.53
N PHE A 282 -7.19 11.53 -17.58
CA PHE A 282 -7.76 12.75 -18.15
C PHE A 282 -9.21 13.05 -17.71
N ASN A 283 -10.01 12.05 -17.34
CA ASN A 283 -11.46 12.22 -17.23
C ASN A 283 -12.04 12.35 -15.81
N GLU A 284 -11.26 12.18 -14.74
CA GLU A 284 -11.73 12.47 -13.37
C GLU A 284 -10.94 13.58 -12.65
N ARG A 285 -11.50 14.80 -12.74
CA ARG A 285 -11.44 15.86 -11.71
C ARG A 285 -10.08 16.53 -11.43
N ASN A 286 -9.39 17.03 -12.45
CA ASN A 286 -8.43 18.12 -12.23
C ASN A 286 -8.33 19.08 -13.43
N PRO A 287 -9.10 20.20 -13.45
CA PRO A 287 -9.01 21.21 -14.51
C PRO A 287 -7.68 22.00 -14.51
N LYS A 288 -6.71 21.62 -13.67
CA LYS A 288 -5.39 22.28 -13.54
C LYS A 288 -4.26 21.55 -14.28
N LEU A 289 -4.52 20.37 -14.81
CA LEU A 289 -3.59 19.66 -15.67
C LEU A 289 -4.10 19.73 -17.09
N ASP A 290 -3.76 20.82 -17.77
CA ASP A 290 -3.68 20.79 -19.23
C ASP A 290 -2.46 19.92 -19.61
N CYS A 291 -2.59 18.61 -19.43
CA CYS A 291 -1.61 17.62 -19.86
C CYS A 291 -1.56 17.48 -21.39
N ALA A 292 -2.45 18.15 -22.14
CA ALA A 292 -2.35 18.19 -23.59
C ALA A 292 -1.00 18.80 -24.01
N GLY A 293 -0.50 19.80 -23.26
CA GLY A 293 0.81 20.42 -23.47
C GLY A 293 2.03 19.49 -23.24
N ILE A 294 1.88 18.41 -22.47
CA ILE A 294 2.98 17.48 -22.16
C ILE A 294 3.19 16.48 -23.31
N TRP A 295 2.15 16.19 -24.08
CA TRP A 295 2.18 15.25 -25.21
C TRP A 295 2.32 15.94 -26.58
N THR A 296 2.02 17.25 -26.69
CA THR A 296 2.16 18.01 -27.96
C THR A 296 3.59 18.46 -28.28
N LEU A 297 4.55 18.29 -27.36
CA LEU A 297 5.93 18.79 -27.55
C LEU A 297 6.89 17.83 -28.26
N ASN A 298 6.43 16.66 -28.68
CA ASN A 298 7.20 15.73 -29.51
C ASN A 298 6.29 15.14 -30.59
N GLU A 299 5.80 15.99 -31.49
CA GLU A 299 5.28 15.52 -32.79
C GLU A 299 6.45 14.92 -33.58
N ASP A 300 6.63 13.60 -33.47
CA ASP A 300 7.30 12.83 -34.51
C ASP A 300 6.29 12.70 -35.67
N PRO A 301 6.50 13.35 -36.83
CA PRO A 301 5.50 13.49 -37.90
C PRO A 301 5.09 12.17 -38.58
N LYS A 302 5.53 11.01 -38.06
CA LYS A 302 5.19 9.68 -38.55
C LYS A 302 4.17 8.92 -37.71
N LEU A 303 3.89 9.37 -36.48
CA LEU A 303 2.90 8.74 -35.61
C LEU A 303 1.75 9.71 -35.40
N ASP A 304 0.75 9.63 -36.30
CA ASP A 304 -0.51 10.34 -36.14
C ASP A 304 -1.32 9.69 -34.99
N TYR A 305 -1.04 10.13 -33.77
CA TYR A 305 -1.77 9.73 -32.56
C TYR A 305 -3.21 10.26 -32.54
N ALA A 306 -3.64 11.12 -33.48
CA ALA A 306 -5.02 11.60 -33.54
C ALA A 306 -6.01 10.48 -33.89
N GLY A 307 -5.57 9.44 -34.62
CA GLY A 307 -6.39 8.29 -34.99
C GLY A 307 -6.69 7.30 -33.85
N ILE A 308 -6.00 7.40 -32.71
CA ILE A 308 -6.23 6.52 -31.54
C ILE A 308 -7.43 7.00 -30.70
N TRP A 309 -7.87 8.25 -30.87
CA TRP A 309 -8.91 8.87 -30.03
C TRP A 309 -10.35 8.73 -30.56
N THR A 310 -10.55 7.98 -31.65
CA THR A 310 -11.86 7.81 -32.32
C THR A 310 -12.39 6.37 -32.30
N LEU A 311 -11.76 5.45 -31.57
CA LEU A 311 -12.26 4.09 -31.27
C LEU A 311 -12.58 3.95 -29.78
#